data_AF-A0A9P0JJA3-F1
#
_entry.id   AF-A0A9P0JJA3-F1
#
_cell.length_a   1.000
_cell.length_b   1.000
_cell.length_c   1.000
_cell.angle_alpha   90.00
_cell.angle_beta   90.00
_cell.angle_gamma   90.00
#
_symmetry.space_group_name_H-M   'P 1'
#
loop_
_entity.id
_entity.type
_entity.pdbx_description
1 polymer ?
#
loop_
_entity_poly.entity_id
_entity_poly.type
_entity_poly.pdbx_seq_one_letter_code
_entity_poly.pdbx_strand_id
1 'polypeptide(L)'
;MAATSVATEQKASKVLGLVFFTFVLCWSPFFILNILFAACPDCDVPKNVVVTCLWLGYVSSTINPIIYTVFNRTFRAAFIRLLLCKCRR
;
A
#
# COMPACT_ATOMS: atom_id res chain seq x y z
N MET A 1 16.27 -30.79 3.21
CA MET A 1 15.20 -30.02 3.89
C MET A 1 15.56 -28.54 4.15
N ALA A 2 16.39 -27.90 3.30
CA ALA A 2 16.74 -26.47 3.43
C ALA A 2 16.13 -25.57 2.32
N ALA A 3 15.60 -26.15 1.24
CA ALA A 3 15.06 -25.40 0.11
C ALA A 3 13.69 -24.75 0.38
N THR A 4 12.97 -25.19 1.42
CA THR A 4 11.61 -24.71 1.75
C THR A 4 11.61 -23.46 2.63
N SER A 5 12.63 -23.22 3.46
CA SER A 5 12.74 -22.01 4.28
C SER A 5 13.10 -20.80 3.41
N VAL A 6 14.12 -20.91 2.56
CA VAL A 6 14.57 -19.83 1.66
C VAL A 6 13.46 -19.39 0.69
N ALA A 7 12.70 -20.33 0.13
CA ALA A 7 11.60 -20.02 -0.78
C ALA A 7 10.40 -19.33 -0.10
N THR A 8 10.24 -19.51 1.21
CA THR A 8 9.17 -18.88 2.01
C THR A 8 9.62 -17.49 2.49
N GLU A 9 10.88 -17.39 2.89
CA GLU A 9 11.53 -16.13 3.28
C GLU A 9 11.58 -15.14 2.10
N GLN A 10 11.95 -15.60 0.90
CA GLN A 10 11.89 -14.78 -0.31
C GLN A 10 10.47 -14.33 -0.68
N LYS A 11 9.42 -15.10 -0.35
CA LYS A 11 8.02 -14.69 -0.58
C LYS A 11 7.62 -13.58 0.38
N ALA A 12 8.03 -13.66 1.64
CA ALA A 12 7.79 -12.60 2.63
C ALA A 12 8.51 -11.30 2.22
N SER A 13 9.77 -11.37 1.81
CA SER A 13 10.52 -10.20 1.32
C SER A 13 9.92 -9.59 0.05
N LYS A 14 9.37 -10.41 -0.86
CA LYS A 14 8.64 -9.92 -2.05
C LYS A 14 7.40 -9.12 -1.68
N VAL A 15 6.61 -9.59 -0.71
CA VAL A 15 5.43 -8.86 -0.22
C VAL A 15 5.82 -7.56 0.45
N LEU A 16 6.84 -7.58 1.32
CA LEU A 16 7.34 -6.37 1.98
C LEU A 16 7.88 -5.36 0.96
N GLY A 17 8.62 -5.82 -0.05
CA GLY A 17 9.11 -4.99 -1.14
C GLY A 17 7.98 -4.37 -1.96
N LEU A 18 6.90 -5.12 -2.24
CA LEU A 18 5.73 -4.60 -2.94
C LEU A 18 4.98 -3.55 -2.11
N VAL A 19 4.80 -3.80 -0.81
CA VAL A 19 4.20 -2.82 0.11
C VAL A 19 5.00 -1.53 0.12
N PHE A 20 6.34 -1.63 0.24
CA PHE A 20 7.22 -0.47 0.24
C PHE A 20 7.16 0.30 -1.09
N PHE A 21 7.24 -0.40 -2.22
CA PHE A 21 7.16 0.22 -3.54
C PHE A 21 5.82 0.93 -3.76
N THR A 22 4.72 0.29 -3.36
CA THR A 22 3.39 0.88 -3.46
C THR A 22 3.25 2.11 -2.56
N PHE A 23 3.76 2.05 -1.33
CA PHE A 23 3.79 3.20 -0.43
C PHE A 23 4.51 4.39 -1.07
N VAL A 24 5.71 4.18 -1.62
CA VAL A 24 6.48 5.23 -2.29
C VAL A 24 5.72 5.80 -3.49
N LEU A 25 5.14 4.95 -4.34
CA LEU A 25 4.38 5.41 -5.51
C LEU A 25 3.15 6.24 -5.12
N CYS A 26 2.37 5.79 -4.13
CA CYS A 26 1.17 6.49 -3.68
C CYS A 26 1.48 7.81 -2.97
N TRP A 27 2.61 7.89 -2.26
CA TRP A 27 3.02 9.09 -1.54
C TRP A 27 3.84 10.07 -2.39
N SER A 28 4.49 9.62 -3.47
CA SER A 28 5.32 10.49 -4.32
C SER A 28 4.60 11.74 -4.82
N PRO A 29 3.33 11.73 -5.25
CA PRO A 29 2.64 12.92 -5.72
C PRO A 29 2.44 13.95 -4.60
N PHE A 30 2.15 13.49 -3.38
CA PHE A 30 2.01 14.34 -2.21
C PHE A 30 3.35 14.99 -1.81
N PHE A 31 4.44 14.22 -1.83
CA PHE A 31 5.77 14.77 -1.56
C PHE A 31 6.21 15.79 -2.60
N ILE A 32 5.99 15.51 -3.88
CA ILE A 32 6.28 16.45 -4.97
C ILE A 32 5.48 17.75 -4.80
N LEU A 33 4.19 17.64 -4.46
CA LEU A 33 3.33 18.79 -4.21
C LEU A 33 3.84 19.65 -3.03
N ASN A 34 4.30 19.02 -1.95
CA ASN A 34 4.89 19.75 -0.81
C ASN A 34 6.21 20.44 -1.18
N ILE A 35 7.08 19.77 -1.92
CA ILE A 35 8.33 20.37 -2.41
C ILE A 35 8.01 21.57 -3.31
N LEU A 36 7.00 21.45 -4.18
CA LEU A 36 6.58 22.51 -5.08
C LEU A 36 6.06 23.73 -4.31
N PHE A 37 5.22 23.54 -3.28
CA PHE A 37 4.76 24.64 -2.43
C PHE A 37 5.89 25.30 -1.62
N ALA A 38 6.91 24.54 -1.22
CA ALA A 38 8.07 25.09 -0.52
C ALA A 38 9.02 25.84 -1.47
N ALA A 39 9.23 25.34 -2.68
CA ALA A 39 10.13 25.92 -3.67
C ALA A 39 9.51 27.10 -4.43
N CYS A 40 8.17 27.10 -4.58
CA CYS A 40 7.42 28.11 -5.31
C CYS A 40 6.10 28.43 -4.59
N PRO A 41 6.11 29.39 -3.64
CA PRO A 41 4.90 29.79 -2.92
C PRO A 41 3.83 30.42 -3.81
N ASP A 42 4.23 31.07 -4.90
CA ASP A 42 3.33 31.75 -5.85
C ASP A 42 2.82 30.84 -6.98
N CYS A 43 3.24 29.57 -7.01
CA CYS A 43 2.77 28.62 -8.00
C CYS A 43 1.32 28.23 -7.72
N ASP A 44 0.41 28.59 -8.62
CA ASP A 44 -1.00 28.22 -8.49
C ASP A 44 -1.20 26.75 -8.90
N VAL A 45 -1.49 25.92 -7.91
CA VAL A 45 -1.79 24.50 -8.12
C VAL A 45 -3.31 24.31 -8.07
N PRO A 46 -3.92 23.76 -9.13
CA PRO A 46 -5.35 23.53 -9.16
C PRO A 46 -5.83 22.69 -7.96
N LYS A 47 -6.92 23.12 -7.31
CA LYS A 47 -7.46 22.46 -6.10
C LYS A 47 -7.75 20.97 -6.30
N ASN A 48 -8.20 20.59 -7.49
CA ASN A 48 -8.44 19.19 -7.86
C ASN A 48 -7.16 18.34 -7.82
N VAL A 49 -6.00 18.91 -8.18
CA VAL A 49 -4.71 18.22 -8.12
C VAL A 49 -4.32 17.97 -6.67
N VAL A 50 -4.42 18.99 -5.81
CA VAL A 50 -4.15 18.88 -4.37
C VAL A 50 -5.02 17.81 -3.74
N VAL A 51 -6.33 17.84 -4.01
CA VAL A 51 -7.30 16.86 -3.51
C VAL A 51 -6.95 15.46 -4.00
N THR A 52 -6.63 15.29 -5.28
CA THR A 52 -6.27 13.97 -5.85
C THR A 52 -5.00 13.40 -5.22
N CYS A 53 -3.98 14.22 -5.00
CA CYS A 53 -2.75 13.81 -4.30
C CYS A 53 -3.02 13.35 -2.86
N LEU A 54 -3.94 14.03 -2.15
CA LEU A 54 -4.38 13.63 -0.81
C LEU A 54 -5.11 12.27 -0.83
N TRP A 55 -6.03 12.08 -1.77
CA TRP A 55 -6.73 10.81 -1.95
C TRP A 55 -5.79 9.65 -2.26
N LEU A 56 -4.74 9.87 -3.06
CA LEU A 56 -3.71 8.86 -3.32
C LEU A 56 -2.99 8.41 -2.03
N GLY A 57 -2.75 9.33 -1.10
CA GLY A 57 -2.23 9.00 0.23
C GLY A 57 -3.17 8.10 1.03
N TYR A 58 -4.48 8.38 1.04
CA TYR A 58 -5.47 7.52 1.69
C TYR A 58 -5.57 6.13 1.05
N VAL A 59 -5.48 6.06 -0.28
CA VAL A 59 -5.49 4.81 -1.02
C VAL A 59 -4.28 3.93 -0.64
N SER A 60 -3.11 4.52 -0.35
CA SER A 60 -1.91 3.79 0.11
C SER A 60 -2.20 2.84 1.28
N SER A 61 -3.02 3.28 2.24
CA SER A 61 -3.38 2.47 3.41
C SER A 61 -4.30 1.30 3.06
N THR A 62 -5.21 1.51 2.10
CA THR A 62 -6.16 0.47 1.64
C THR A 62 -5.49 -0.60 0.76
N ILE A 63 -4.40 -0.27 0.09
CA ILE A 63 -3.67 -1.22 -0.75
C ILE A 63 -2.98 -2.30 0.09
N ASN A 64 -2.60 -1.99 1.33
CA ASN A 64 -1.90 -2.95 2.20
C ASN A 64 -2.70 -4.26 2.40
N PRO A 65 -3.97 -4.27 2.87
CA PRO A 65 -4.82 -5.47 2.89
C PRO A 65 -4.95 -6.18 1.53
N ILE A 66 -5.01 -5.43 0.42
CA ILE A 66 -5.13 -6.00 -0.93
C ILE A 66 -3.86 -6.79 -1.28
N ILE A 67 -2.69 -6.20 -1.05
CA ILE A 67 -1.40 -6.88 -1.23
C ILE A 67 -1.36 -8.16 -0.37
N TYR A 68 -1.70 -8.07 0.91
CA TYR A 68 -1.67 -9.26 1.77
C TYR A 68 -2.67 -10.34 1.33
N THR A 69 -3.88 -9.97 0.88
CA THR A 69 -4.88 -10.94 0.41
C THR A 69 -4.57 -11.55 -0.96
N VAL A 70 -3.88 -10.85 -1.85
CA VAL A 70 -3.47 -11.39 -3.16
C VAL A 70 -2.29 -12.36 -3.01
N PHE A 71 -1.29 -12.00 -2.21
CA PHE A 71 -0.03 -12.75 -2.13
C PHE A 71 0.04 -13.77 -0.98
N ASN A 72 -0.82 -13.65 0.04
CA ASN A 72 -0.88 -14.59 1.16
C ASN A 72 -2.25 -15.28 1.23
N ARG A 73 -2.30 -16.53 0.73
CA ARG A 73 -3.52 -17.36 0.71
C ARG A 73 -4.10 -17.62 2.10
N THR A 74 -3.25 -17.74 3.12
CA THR A 74 -3.69 -17.91 4.51
C THR A 74 -4.36 -16.63 5.03
N PHE A 75 -3.74 -15.47 4.77
CA PHE A 75 -4.33 -14.17 5.12
C PHE A 75 -5.66 -13.95 4.40
N ARG A 76 -5.74 -14.27 3.10
CA ARG A 76 -6.97 -14.21 2.31
C ARG A 76 -8.09 -15.04 2.92
N ALA A 77 -7.81 -16.29 3.29
CA ALA A 77 -8.81 -17.17 3.89
C ALA A 77 -9.32 -16.64 5.24
N ALA A 78 -8.43 -16.11 6.08
CA ALA A 78 -8.80 -15.47 7.33
C ALA A 78 -9.63 -14.19 7.12
N PHE A 79 -9.22 -13.34 6.16
CA PHE A 79 -9.93 -12.10 5.83
C PHE A 79 -11.35 -12.36 5.29
N ILE A 80 -11.53 -13.36 4.42
CA ILE A 80 -12.85 -13.77 3.93
C ILE A 80 -13.72 -14.31 5.08
N ARG A 81 -13.14 -15.09 6.02
CA ARG A 81 -13.88 -15.54 7.20
C ARG A 81 -14.35 -14.38 8.07
N LEU A 82 -13.52 -13.36 8.26
CA LEU A 82 -13.89 -12.14 8.99
C LEU A 82 -15.02 -11.37 8.28
N LEU A 83 -14.90 -11.15 6.97
CA LEU A 83 -15.93 -10.42 6.19
C LEU A 83 -17.27 -11.15 6.13
N LEU A 84 -17.26 -12.49 6.11
CA LEU A 84 -18.47 -13.30 6.13
C LEU A 84 -18.99 -13.58 7.56
N CYS A 85 -18.40 -12.95 8.58
CA CYS A 85 -18.68 -13.20 10.01
C CYS A 85 -18.62 -14.69 10.39
N LYS A 86 -17.85 -15.50 9.66
CA LYS A 86 -17.63 -16.94 9.91
C LYS A 86 -16.49 -17.16 10.90
N CYS A 87 -16.51 -16.42 12.00
CA CYS A 87 -15.62 -16.62 13.12
C CYS A 87 -16.05 -17.89 13.86
N ARG A 88 -15.50 -19.04 13.46
CA ARG A 88 -15.64 -20.26 14.26
C ARG A 88 -14.83 -20.05 15.54
N ARG A 89 -15.52 -19.94 16.68
CA ARG A 89 -14.90 -20.02 18.01
C ARG A 89 -14.17 -21.34 18.18
#